data_AF-W1J7D8-F1
#
_entry.id   AF-W1J7D8-F1
#
_cell.length_a   1.000
_cell.length_b   1.000
_cell.length_c   1.000
_cell.angle_alpha   90.00
_cell.angle_beta   90.00
_cell.angle_gamma   90.00
#
_symmetry.space_group_name_H-M   'P 1'
#
loop_
_entity.id
_entity.type
_entity.pdbx_description
1 polymer ?
#
loop_
_entity_poly.entity_id
_entity_poly.type
_entity_poly.pdbx_seq_one_letter_code
_entity_poly.pdbx_strand_id
1 'polypeptide(L)' 'MRLFIAEKPNLAQVIAQALGKHEHKEGYIKCGGDVVSYCVGHLLKIAPPEE' A
#
# COMPACT_ATOMS: atom_id res chain seq x y z
N MET A 1 12.00 -3.75 9.57
CA MET A 1 11.26 -3.18 8.43
C MET A 1 9.86 -3.76 8.44
N ARG A 2 8.84 -2.93 8.67
CA ARG A 2 7.42 -3.31 8.61
C ARG A 2 6.82 -2.86 7.29
N LEU A 3 5.95 -3.70 6.71
CA LEU A 3 5.16 -3.37 5.52
C LEU A 3 3.70 -3.21 5.92
N PHE A 4 3.11 -2.07 5.59
CA PHE A 4 1.69 -1.78 5.73
C PHE A 4 1.04 -1.83 4.34
N ILE A 5 -0.07 -2.54 4.19
CA ILE A 5 -0.84 -2.63 2.94
C ILE A 5 -2.21 -2.01 3.19
N ALA A 6 -2.48 -0.84 2.61
CA ALA A 6 -3.77 -0.17 2.68
C ALA A 6 -4.70 -0.61 1.54
N GLU A 7 -6.01 -0.48 1.73
CA GLU A 7 -6.98 -0.85 0.68
C GLU A 7 -7.04 0.13 -0.51
N LYS A 8 -6.59 1.39 -0.32
CA LYS A 8 -6.65 2.45 -1.32
C LYS A 8 -5.51 3.47 -1.13
N PRO A 9 -5.12 4.22 -2.18
CA PRO A 9 -4.02 5.18 -2.09
C PRO A 9 -4.19 6.24 -1.00
N ASN A 10 -5.40 6.78 -0.82
CA ASN A 10 -5.67 7.82 0.19
C ASN A 10 -5.41 7.31 1.63
N LEU A 11 -5.77 6.06 1.92
CA LEU A 11 -5.49 5.47 3.24
C LEU A 11 -3.99 5.26 3.47
N ALA A 12 -3.24 4.85 2.44
CA ALA A 12 -1.78 4.76 2.55
C ALA A 12 -1.12 6.11 2.84
N GLN A 13 -1.64 7.21 2.28
CA GLN A 13 -1.15 8.55 2.60
C GLN A 13 -1.40 8.91 4.07
N VAL A 14 -2.59 8.62 4.61
CA VAL A 14 -2.90 8.85 6.04
C VAL A 14 -1.97 8.03 6.94
N ILE A 15 -1.73 6.76 6.63
CA ILE A 15 -0.79 5.92 7.39
C ILE A 15 0.63 6.48 7.31
N ALA A 16 1.11 6.87 6.13
CA ALA A 16 2.45 7.44 5.97
C ALA A 16 2.62 8.76 6.73
N GLN A 17 1.61 9.62 6.76
CA GLN A 17 1.60 10.84 7.56
C GLN A 17 1.70 10.54 9.06
N ALA A 18 0.97 9.53 9.55
CA ALA A 18 1.04 9.09 10.94
C ALA A 18 2.41 8.49 11.32
N LEU A 19 3.13 7.88 10.36
CA LEU A 19 4.48 7.35 10.55
C LEU A 19 5.58 8.43 10.50
N GLY A 20 5.24 9.67 10.11
CA GLY A 20 6.16 10.81 10.11
C GLY A 20 6.84 11.05 8.77
N LYS A 21 8.18 11.21 8.76
CA LYS A 21 8.93 11.53 7.53
C LYS A 21 8.74 10.44 6.48
N HIS A 22 8.26 10.83 5.32
CA HIS A 22 7.95 9.92 4.23
C HIS A 22 8.42 10.43 2.87
N GLU A 23 8.68 9.50 1.96
CA GLU A 23 9.06 9.75 0.57
C GLU A 23 8.18 8.91 -0.36
N HIS A 24 7.56 9.57 -1.35
CA HIS A 24 6.75 8.88 -2.35
C HIS A 24 7.63 8.14 -3.36
N LYS A 25 7.22 6.92 -3.69
CA LYS A 25 7.83 6.06 -4.71
C LYS A 25 6.73 5.50 -5.62
N GLU A 26 7.12 4.82 -6.68
CA GLU A 26 6.17 4.17 -7.58
C GLU A 26 5.52 2.97 -6.88
N GLY A 27 4.23 3.10 -6.53
CA GLY A 27 3.44 2.04 -5.90
C GLY A 27 3.59 1.91 -4.38
N TYR A 28 4.39 2.75 -3.72
CA TYR A 28 4.52 2.75 -2.25
C TYR A 28 5.07 4.08 -1.70
N ILE A 29 5.07 4.20 -0.38
CA ILE A 29 5.58 5.33 0.38
C ILE A 29 6.59 4.80 1.39
N LYS A 30 7.84 5.26 1.32
CA LYS A 30 8.90 4.91 2.27
C LYS A 30 8.79 5.78 3.51
N CYS A 31 8.70 5.18 4.70
CA CYS A 31 8.54 5.88 5.98
C CYS A 31 9.67 5.49 6.93
N GLY A 32 10.80 6.20 6.84
CA GLY A 32 12.02 5.84 7.58
C GLY A 32 12.49 4.41 7.26
N GLY A 33 12.39 3.50 8.24
CA GLY A 33 12.71 2.07 8.11
C GLY A 33 11.53 1.16 7.74
N ASP A 34 10.34 1.73 7.55
CA ASP A 34 9.10 1.03 7.20
C ASP A 34 8.60 1.44 5.80
N VAL A 35 7.63 0.69 5.27
CA VAL A 35 7.04 0.90 3.95
C VAL A 35 5.52 0.82 4.04
N VAL A 36 4.83 1.73 3.33
CA VAL A 36 3.37 1.70 3.15
C VAL A 36 3.07 1.53 1.67
N SER A 37 2.37 0.48 1.28
CA SER A 37 1.84 0.27 -0.07
C SER A 37 0.32 0.15 -0.01
N TYR A 38 -0.34 -0.01 -1.16
CA TYR A 38 -1.78 -0.01 -1.25
C TYR A 38 -2.29 -0.85 -2.42
N CYS A 39 -3.46 -1.42 -2.22
CA CYS A 39 -4.26 -1.97 -3.30
C CYS A 39 -4.99 -0.83 -4.05
N VAL A 40 -5.47 -1.15 -5.24
CA VAL A 40 -6.45 -0.34 -5.98
C VAL A 40 -7.62 -1.26 -6.30
N GLY A 41 -8.57 -1.36 -5.36
CA GLY A 41 -9.60 -2.39 -5.40
C GLY A 41 -9.04 -3.79 -5.11
N HIS A 42 -9.70 -4.82 -5.63
CA HIS A 42 -9.24 -6.20 -5.46
C HIS A 42 -8.06 -6.50 -6.40
N LEU A 43 -6.91 -6.91 -5.83
CA LEU A 43 -5.74 -7.33 -6.62
C LEU A 43 -5.92 -8.70 -7.25
N LEU A 44 -6.83 -9.50 -6.70
CA LEU A 44 -7.12 -10.86 -7.12
C LEU A 44 -8.60 -10.98 -7.43
N LYS A 45 -8.91 -11.86 -8.37
CA LYS A 45 -10.26 -12.32 -8.68
C LYS A 45 -10.27 -13.85 -8.69
N ILE A 46 -11.43 -14.43 -8.46
CA ILE A 46 -11.61 -15.88 -8.62
C ILE A 46 -11.40 -16.22 -10.10
N ALA A 47 -10.59 -17.24 -10.36
CA ALA A 47 -10.41 -17.75 -11.71
C ALA A 47 -11.73 -18.34 -12.23
N PRO A 48 -12.10 -18.12 -13.51
CA PRO A 48 -13.24 -18.81 -14.08
C PRO A 48 -12.99 -20.33 -14.08
N PRO A 49 -14.04 -21.17 -14.03
CA PRO A 49 -13.90 -22.62 -13.96
C PRO A 49 -13.21 -23.29 -15.16
N GLU A 50 -13.02 -22.55 -16.25
CA GLU A 50 -12.57 -23.05 -17.55
C GLU A 50 -11.05 -22.91 -17.77
N GLU A 51 -10.27 -22.62 -16.72
CA GLU A 51 -8.79 -22.73 -16.69
C GLU A 51 -8.32 -24.08 -16.11
#